data_AF-A0AA44YKG3-F1
#
_entry.id   AF-A0AA44YKG3-F1
#
_cell.length_a   1.000
_cell.length_b   1.000
_cell.length_c   1.000
_cell.angle_alpha   90.00
_cell.angle_beta   90.00
_cell.angle_gamma   90.00
#
_symmetry.space_group_name_H-M   'P 1'
#
loop_
_entity.id
_entity.type
_entity.pdbx_description
1 polymer ?
#
loop_
_entity_poly.entity_id
_entity_poly.type
_entity_poly.pdbx_seq_one_letter_code
_entity_poly.pdbx_strand_id
1 'polypeptide(L)'
;MIATKDRIRIVETRVLSDDWYLLKKTTFDFLRRDGVWQRQSRETYDRGDGAVILLFNRQAQTVVLTRQFRFPVFVNGHDGMLIEAAAGLLDNASPEARIRAEAEEETGYFVQNVEKVFEAYMSPGSVTEKLHFFVGEYQAGDRINEGGGVAAEGEDLEVLELPLAQALQAVRQGTIVDAKTIMLLQFVALNRILEEER
;
A
#
# COMPACT_ATOMS: atom_id res chain seq x y z
N MET A 1 25.45 -1.58 -23.75
CA MET A 1 24.11 -2.21 -23.63
C MET A 1 23.09 -1.27 -24.23
N ILE A 2 22.13 -1.77 -25.02
CA ILE A 2 21.00 -0.97 -25.51
C ILE A 2 20.12 -0.61 -24.31
N ALA A 3 19.76 0.66 -24.12
CA ALA A 3 18.90 1.05 -23.02
C ALA A 3 17.49 0.43 -23.20
N THR A 4 16.82 0.05 -22.10
CA THR A 4 15.50 -0.60 -22.18
C THR A 4 14.47 0.23 -22.96
N LYS A 5 14.53 1.56 -22.87
CA LYS A 5 13.67 2.45 -23.66
C LYS A 5 13.84 2.27 -25.17
N ASP A 6 15.05 1.98 -25.63
CA ASP A 6 15.35 1.77 -27.05
C ASP A 6 14.96 0.37 -27.53
N ARG A 7 14.55 -0.51 -26.59
CA ARG A 7 14.05 -1.86 -26.84
C ARG A 7 12.52 -1.93 -26.93
N ILE A 8 11.83 -0.80 -26.87
CA ILE A 8 10.36 -0.72 -26.92
C ILE A 8 9.96 0.24 -28.04
N ARG A 9 9.02 -0.18 -28.88
CA ARG A 9 8.36 0.68 -29.87
C ARG A 9 6.87 0.58 -29.67
N ILE A 10 6.23 1.66 -29.23
CA ILE A 10 4.77 1.70 -29.11
C ILE A 10 4.17 1.75 -30.50
N VAL A 11 3.21 0.86 -30.75
CA VAL A 11 2.49 0.77 -32.03
C VAL A 11 1.15 1.47 -31.88
N GLU A 12 0.43 1.14 -30.81
CA GLU A 12 -0.93 1.61 -30.57
C GLU A 12 -1.22 1.58 -29.08
N THR A 13 -1.98 2.56 -28.62
CA THR A 13 -2.59 2.58 -27.28
C THR A 13 -4.07 2.82 -27.43
N ARG A 14 -4.89 1.95 -26.82
CA ARG A 14 -6.34 2.04 -26.80
C ARG A 14 -6.85 2.15 -25.37
N VAL A 15 -7.70 3.13 -25.09
CA VAL A 15 -8.48 3.18 -23.84
C VAL A 15 -9.58 2.12 -23.92
N LEU A 16 -9.63 1.25 -22.90
CA LEU A 16 -10.66 0.22 -22.75
C LEU A 16 -11.75 0.66 -21.76
N SER A 17 -11.36 1.40 -20.72
CA SER A 17 -12.25 2.02 -19.73
C SER A 17 -11.59 3.28 -19.18
N ASP A 18 -12.40 4.30 -18.93
CA ASP A 18 -12.03 5.57 -18.31
C ASP A 18 -13.24 6.05 -17.50
N ASP A 19 -13.52 5.31 -16.43
CA ASP A 19 -14.63 5.58 -15.51
C ASP A 19 -14.01 5.92 -14.15
N TRP A 20 -13.95 4.95 -13.23
CA TRP A 20 -13.28 5.19 -11.94
C TRP A 20 -11.76 5.38 -12.07
N TYR A 21 -11.11 4.54 -12.89
CA TYR A 21 -9.67 4.59 -13.18
C TYR A 21 -9.41 4.19 -14.64
N LEU A 22 -8.21 4.48 -15.13
CA LEU A 22 -7.89 4.38 -16.55
C LEU A 22 -7.35 2.99 -16.90
N LEU A 23 -8.09 2.23 -17.71
CA LEU A 23 -7.64 0.95 -18.27
C LEU A 23 -7.24 1.14 -19.74
N LYS A 24 -5.98 0.86 -20.06
CA LYS A 24 -5.45 0.92 -21.43
C LYS A 24 -4.98 -0.45 -21.90
N LYS A 25 -5.13 -0.72 -23.19
CA LYS A 25 -4.40 -1.77 -23.91
C LYS A 25 -3.34 -1.12 -24.79
N THR A 26 -2.09 -1.52 -24.58
CA THR A 26 -0.94 -1.02 -25.36
C THR A 26 -0.35 -2.17 -26.16
N THR A 27 -0.28 -1.98 -27.48
CA THR A 27 0.42 -2.86 -28.41
C THR A 27 1.79 -2.27 -28.72
N PHE A 28 2.84 -3.06 -28.57
CA PHE A 28 4.22 -2.60 -28.76
C PHE A 28 5.12 -3.70 -29.32
N ASP A 29 6.18 -3.31 -30.01
CA ASP A 29 7.28 -4.21 -30.34
C ASP A 29 8.35 -4.16 -29.25
N PHE A 30 8.75 -5.32 -28.75
CA PHE A 30 9.83 -5.47 -27.78
C PHE A 30 11.04 -6.16 -28.41
N LEU A 31 12.20 -5.53 -28.34
CA LEU A 31 13.46 -6.13 -28.76
C LEU A 31 13.92 -7.12 -27.70
N ARG A 32 13.78 -8.41 -28.00
CA ARG A 32 14.17 -9.51 -27.12
C ARG A 32 15.70 -9.59 -26.97
N ARG A 33 16.16 -10.39 -26.01
CA ARG A 33 17.59 -10.56 -25.71
C ARG A 33 18.37 -11.22 -26.86
N ASP A 34 17.68 -11.96 -27.72
CA ASP A 34 18.22 -12.60 -28.93
C ASP A 34 18.31 -11.64 -30.14
N GLY A 35 17.93 -10.36 -29.97
CA GLY A 35 17.94 -9.38 -31.04
C GLY A 35 16.70 -9.39 -31.94
N VAL A 36 15.70 -10.23 -31.65
CA VAL A 36 14.47 -10.32 -32.45
C VAL A 36 13.41 -9.37 -31.89
N TRP A 37 12.77 -8.61 -32.78
CA TRP A 37 11.60 -7.81 -32.43
C TRP A 37 10.36 -8.71 -32.34
N GLN A 38 9.64 -8.63 -31.23
CA GLN A 38 8.39 -9.34 -31.01
C GLN A 38 7.26 -8.37 -30.70
N ARG A 39 6.18 -8.45 -31.48
CA ARG A 39 4.91 -7.78 -31.20
C ARG A 39 4.25 -8.38 -29.97
N GLN A 40 3.88 -7.54 -29.02
CA GLN A 40 3.17 -7.92 -27.79
C GLN A 40 2.05 -6.92 -27.51
N SER A 41 1.10 -7.32 -26.65
CA SER A 41 0.11 -6.41 -26.08
C SER A 41 -0.03 -6.63 -24.58
N ARG A 42 -0.25 -5.56 -23.82
CA ARG A 42 -0.55 -5.59 -22.39
C ARG A 42 -1.70 -4.66 -22.05
N GLU A 43 -2.49 -5.06 -21.06
CA GLU A 43 -3.41 -4.17 -20.39
C GLU A 43 -2.73 -3.58 -19.16
N THR A 44 -2.94 -2.29 -18.93
CA THR A 44 -2.42 -1.55 -17.78
C THR A 44 -3.57 -0.80 -17.13
N TYR A 45 -3.86 -1.13 -15.87
CA TYR A 45 -4.84 -0.47 -15.05
C TYR A 45 -4.14 0.58 -14.19
N ASP A 46 -4.51 1.84 -14.42
CA ASP A 46 -3.88 3.01 -13.83
C ASP A 46 -4.80 3.66 -12.80
N ARG A 47 -4.51 3.35 -11.53
CA ARG A 47 -5.24 3.82 -10.35
C ARG A 47 -4.48 4.87 -9.54
N GLY A 48 -3.38 5.39 -10.09
CA GLY A 48 -2.47 6.25 -9.37
C GLY A 48 -1.55 5.51 -8.40
N ASP A 49 -0.65 6.28 -7.80
CA ASP A 49 0.26 5.85 -6.74
C ASP A 49 -0.33 6.20 -5.37
N GLY A 50 0.20 5.56 -4.32
CA GLY A 50 -0.26 5.77 -2.95
C GLY A 50 0.86 5.75 -1.92
N ALA A 51 0.50 5.97 -0.67
CA ALA A 51 1.37 5.83 0.48
C ALA A 51 0.73 4.95 1.55
N VAL A 52 1.56 4.29 2.37
CA VAL A 52 1.13 3.40 3.45
C VAL A 52 2.04 3.58 4.66
N ILE A 53 1.48 3.53 5.87
CA ILE A 53 2.23 3.63 7.13
C ILE A 53 1.81 2.57 8.12
N LEU A 54 2.81 2.03 8.83
CA LEU A 54 2.58 1.26 10.03
C LEU A 54 3.02 2.08 11.24
N LEU A 55 2.07 2.36 12.13
CA LEU A 55 2.37 2.99 13.41
C LEU A 55 2.82 1.94 14.41
N PHE A 56 3.84 2.26 15.20
CA PHE A 56 4.37 1.36 16.23
C PHE A 56 4.63 2.11 17.54
N ASN A 57 4.59 1.37 18.65
CA ASN A 57 4.98 1.87 19.97
C ASN A 57 5.97 0.91 20.63
N ARG A 58 7.17 1.42 20.96
CA ARG A 58 8.24 0.61 21.57
C ARG A 58 7.93 0.22 23.01
N GLN A 59 7.30 1.09 23.79
CA GLN A 59 7.00 0.79 25.20
C GLN A 59 5.91 -0.28 25.34
N ALA A 60 4.83 -0.14 24.56
CA ALA A 60 3.69 -1.04 24.56
C ALA A 60 3.93 -2.31 23.74
N GLN A 61 4.96 -2.32 22.89
CA GLN A 61 5.25 -3.39 21.94
C GLN A 61 4.10 -3.65 20.93
N THR A 62 3.38 -2.59 20.58
CA THR A 62 2.17 -2.62 19.76
C THR A 62 2.36 -1.95 18.42
N VAL A 63 1.45 -2.28 17.49
CA VAL A 63 1.26 -1.64 16.20
C VAL A 63 -0.21 -1.27 16.02
N VAL A 64 -0.47 -0.23 15.23
CA VAL A 64 -1.82 0.19 14.85
C VAL A 64 -2.12 -0.22 13.41
N LEU A 65 -3.25 -0.88 13.23
CA LEU A 65 -3.82 -1.32 11.96
C LEU A 65 -5.27 -0.85 11.89
N THR A 66 -5.89 -0.97 10.74
CA THR A 66 -7.32 -0.75 10.55
C THR A 66 -7.98 -2.00 9.98
N ARG A 67 -9.29 -2.14 10.15
CA ARG A 67 -10.09 -3.17 9.50
C ARG A 67 -11.20 -2.54 8.70
N GLN A 68 -11.29 -2.88 7.41
CA GLN A 68 -12.24 -2.26 6.48
C GLN A 68 -12.70 -3.24 5.40
N PHE A 69 -13.85 -2.93 4.79
CA PHE A 69 -14.41 -3.74 3.71
C PHE A 69 -13.75 -3.43 2.36
N ARG A 70 -13.29 -4.47 1.66
CA ARG A 70 -12.72 -4.40 0.31
C ARG A 70 -13.53 -5.27 -0.65
N PHE A 71 -14.37 -4.62 -1.46
CA PHE A 71 -15.22 -5.30 -2.45
C PHE A 71 -14.44 -6.21 -3.43
N PRO A 72 -13.28 -5.84 -3.99
CA PRO A 72 -12.52 -6.72 -4.89
C PRO A 72 -12.10 -8.05 -4.25
N VAL A 73 -11.86 -8.04 -2.94
CA VAL A 73 -11.44 -9.21 -2.16
C VAL A 73 -12.65 -10.08 -1.84
N PHE A 74 -13.80 -9.45 -1.54
CA PHE A 74 -15.09 -10.13 -1.37
C PHE A 74 -15.50 -10.92 -2.62
N VAL A 75 -15.46 -10.31 -3.81
CA VAL A 75 -15.82 -11.00 -5.06
C VAL A 75 -14.82 -12.10 -5.47
N ASN A 76 -13.66 -12.15 -4.82
CA ASN A 76 -12.66 -13.21 -4.97
C ASN A 76 -12.76 -14.30 -3.88
N GLY A 77 -13.86 -14.36 -3.14
CA GLY A 77 -14.19 -15.46 -2.21
C GLY A 77 -13.75 -15.27 -0.76
N HIS A 78 -13.20 -14.11 -0.39
CA HIS A 78 -13.00 -13.72 1.02
C HIS A 78 -14.29 -13.09 1.59
N ASP A 79 -14.37 -12.89 2.90
CA ASP A 79 -15.46 -12.13 3.52
C ASP A 79 -15.40 -10.61 3.26
N GLY A 80 -14.35 -10.13 2.59
CA GLY A 80 -14.10 -8.73 2.29
C GLY A 80 -13.52 -7.88 3.42
N MET A 81 -13.53 -8.31 4.68
CA MET A 81 -13.00 -7.52 5.80
C MET A 81 -11.49 -7.74 5.95
N LEU A 82 -10.68 -6.81 5.42
CA LEU A 82 -9.23 -6.89 5.53
C LEU A 82 -8.71 -6.09 6.72
N ILE A 83 -7.67 -6.64 7.37
CA ILE A 83 -6.84 -5.92 8.33
C ILE A 83 -5.64 -5.35 7.58
N GLU A 84 -5.48 -4.03 7.66
CA GLU A 84 -4.56 -3.26 6.82
C GLU A 84 -3.76 -2.24 7.64
N ALA A 85 -2.57 -1.88 7.16
CA ALA A 85 -1.87 -0.67 7.56
C ALA A 85 -2.55 0.55 6.90
N ALA A 86 -2.54 1.69 7.60
CA ALA A 86 -3.20 2.91 7.12
C ALA A 86 -2.60 3.36 5.79
N ALA A 87 -3.45 3.73 4.81
CA ALA A 87 -3.01 3.98 3.44
C ALA A 87 -3.99 4.84 2.64
N GLY A 88 -3.44 5.66 1.74
CA GLY A 88 -4.23 6.50 0.83
C GLY A 88 -3.53 6.76 -0.50
N LEU A 89 -4.32 7.17 -1.51
CA LEU A 89 -3.82 7.61 -2.81
C LEU A 89 -3.11 8.95 -2.68
N LEU A 90 -2.10 9.23 -3.51
CA LEU A 90 -1.34 10.48 -3.35
C LEU A 90 -2.15 11.75 -3.64
N ASP A 91 -3.06 11.73 -4.61
CA ASP A 91 -3.95 12.86 -4.96
C ASP A 91 -3.28 14.24 -5.01
N ASN A 92 -2.12 14.30 -5.68
CA ASN A 92 -1.24 15.48 -5.83
C ASN A 92 -0.51 15.94 -4.56
N ALA A 93 -0.65 15.23 -3.44
CA ALA A 93 0.19 15.41 -2.26
C ALA A 93 1.52 14.66 -2.40
N SER A 94 2.52 15.09 -1.61
CA SER A 94 3.72 14.28 -1.44
C SER A 94 3.39 13.01 -0.64
N PRO A 95 4.11 11.89 -0.84
CA PRO A 95 3.86 10.66 -0.07
C PRO A 95 3.90 10.85 1.45
N GLU A 96 4.81 11.70 1.94
CA GLU A 96 4.91 12.02 3.36
C GLU A 96 3.71 12.85 3.85
N ALA A 97 3.34 13.90 3.12
CA ALA A 97 2.19 14.73 3.50
C ALA A 97 0.90 13.92 3.47
N ARG A 98 0.76 13.01 2.49
CA ARG A 98 -0.40 12.13 2.39
C ARG A 98 -0.50 11.23 3.60
N ILE A 99 0.55 10.49 3.89
CA ILE A 99 0.44 9.44 4.89
C ILE A 99 0.29 9.94 6.32
N ARG A 100 0.72 11.18 6.60
CA ARG A 100 0.43 11.86 7.87
C ARG A 100 -1.06 12.16 8.02
N ALA A 101 -1.71 12.62 6.94
CA ALA A 101 -3.14 12.88 6.95
C ALA A 101 -3.93 11.58 7.12
N GLU A 102 -3.60 10.55 6.35
CA GLU A 102 -4.26 9.23 6.44
C GLU A 102 -4.07 8.58 7.82
N ALA A 103 -2.89 8.72 8.44
CA ALA A 103 -2.67 8.21 9.79
C ALA A 103 -3.64 8.85 10.80
N GLU A 104 -3.83 10.17 10.74
CA GLU A 104 -4.76 10.87 11.62
C GLU A 104 -6.21 10.50 11.33
N GLU A 105 -6.59 10.42 10.05
CA GLU A 105 -7.95 10.16 9.60
C GLU A 105 -8.40 8.72 9.87
N GLU A 106 -7.60 7.75 9.45
CA GLU A 106 -7.97 6.34 9.55
C GLU A 106 -7.74 5.79 10.97
N THR A 107 -6.71 6.25 11.69
CA THR A 107 -6.31 5.66 12.99
C THR A 107 -6.55 6.56 14.20
N GLY A 108 -6.75 7.86 13.98
CA GLY A 108 -6.89 8.86 15.04
C GLY A 108 -5.58 9.32 15.68
N TYR A 109 -4.44 8.80 15.22
CA TYR A 109 -3.12 9.17 15.74
C TYR A 109 -2.48 10.28 14.92
N PHE A 110 -2.09 11.35 15.61
CA PHE A 110 -1.28 12.41 15.03
C PHE A 110 0.21 12.05 15.12
N VAL A 111 0.88 11.93 13.97
CA VAL A 111 2.32 11.63 13.92
C VAL A 111 3.14 12.73 13.28
N GLN A 112 4.09 13.28 14.06
CA GLN A 112 4.97 14.36 13.61
C GLN A 112 6.17 13.89 12.79
N ASN A 113 6.65 12.67 12.98
CA ASN A 113 7.80 12.15 12.24
C ASN A 113 7.44 10.78 11.69
N VAL A 114 7.55 10.67 10.36
CA VAL A 114 7.37 9.41 9.64
C VAL A 114 8.66 9.12 8.89
N GLU A 115 9.11 7.88 8.95
CA GLU A 115 10.32 7.44 8.27
C GLU A 115 9.93 6.68 7.01
N LYS A 116 10.44 7.12 5.86
CA LYS A 116 10.27 6.38 4.60
C LYS A 116 11.17 5.15 4.58
N VAL A 117 10.58 4.01 4.28
CA VAL A 117 11.26 2.73 4.30
C VAL A 117 11.69 2.28 2.91
N PHE A 118 10.73 2.09 1.99
CA PHE A 118 10.98 1.70 0.61
C PHE A 118 9.80 2.07 -0.30
N GLU A 119 9.92 1.75 -1.58
CA GLU A 119 8.83 1.81 -2.56
C GLU A 119 8.66 0.43 -3.20
N ALA A 120 7.42 0.04 -3.51
CA ALA A 120 7.15 -1.22 -4.19
C ALA A 120 5.99 -1.07 -5.19
N TYR A 121 6.12 -1.74 -6.34
CA TYR A 121 5.00 -2.00 -7.23
C TYR A 121 4.22 -3.21 -6.71
N MET A 122 2.93 -3.05 -6.46
CA MET A 122 2.15 -4.07 -5.77
C MET A 122 1.71 -5.22 -6.70
N SER A 123 1.43 -4.93 -7.97
CA SER A 123 1.04 -5.94 -8.97
C SER A 123 1.54 -5.57 -10.38
N PRO A 124 2.86 -5.60 -10.63
CA PRO A 124 3.49 -5.04 -11.83
C PRO A 124 3.21 -5.81 -13.13
N GLY A 125 2.38 -6.86 -13.08
CA GLY A 125 1.92 -7.57 -14.27
C GLY A 125 0.86 -6.80 -15.06
N SER A 126 0.05 -5.99 -14.38
CA SER A 126 -1.12 -5.33 -14.99
C SER A 126 -1.55 -4.03 -14.30
N VAL A 127 -1.03 -3.70 -13.12
CA VAL A 127 -1.39 -2.48 -12.37
C VAL A 127 -0.17 -1.57 -12.30
N THR A 128 -0.37 -0.28 -12.52
CA THR A 128 0.72 0.73 -12.51
C THR A 128 1.14 1.13 -11.10
N GLU A 129 0.26 0.92 -10.11
CA GLU A 129 0.39 1.39 -8.73
C GLU A 129 1.75 1.07 -8.11
N LYS A 130 2.37 2.14 -7.63
CA LYS A 130 3.50 2.10 -6.72
C LYS A 130 3.07 2.67 -5.37
N LEU A 131 3.41 1.95 -4.31
CA LEU A 131 3.22 2.43 -2.95
C LEU A 131 4.54 2.92 -2.34
N HIS A 132 4.44 4.02 -1.61
CA HIS A 132 5.50 4.57 -0.77
C HIS A 132 5.27 4.14 0.69
N PHE A 133 6.23 3.43 1.25
CA PHE A 133 6.09 2.80 2.56
C PHE A 133 6.74 3.61 3.66
N PHE A 134 6.03 3.77 4.78
CA PHE A 134 6.47 4.51 5.94
C PHE A 134 6.28 3.72 7.23
N VAL A 135 7.02 4.10 8.26
CA VAL A 135 6.75 3.75 9.65
C VAL A 135 6.70 5.02 10.49
N GLY A 136 5.92 5.01 11.57
CA GLY A 136 5.82 6.14 12.50
C GLY A 136 5.74 5.65 13.93
N GLU A 137 6.55 6.23 14.82
CA GLU A 137 6.41 5.96 16.25
C GLU A 137 5.26 6.81 16.81
N TYR A 138 4.40 6.21 17.64
CA TYR A 138 3.37 6.93 18.39
C TYR A 138 3.51 6.69 19.89
N GLN A 139 2.96 7.62 20.66
CA GLN A 139 2.77 7.52 22.10
C GLN A 139 1.27 7.55 22.44
N ALA A 140 0.91 7.09 23.64
CA ALA A 140 -0.50 7.04 24.06
C ALA A 140 -1.23 8.40 23.99
N GLY A 141 -0.51 9.52 24.16
CA GLY A 141 -1.07 10.88 24.06
C GLY A 141 -1.26 11.39 22.64
N ASP A 142 -0.80 10.66 21.63
CA ASP A 142 -0.87 11.09 20.23
C ASP A 142 -2.21 10.72 19.56
N ARG A 143 -3.05 9.91 20.21
CA ARG A 143 -4.41 9.63 19.75
C ARG A 143 -5.31 10.82 20.08
N ILE A 144 -5.67 11.59 19.07
CA ILE A 144 -6.42 12.84 19.21
C ILE A 144 -7.90 12.72 18.83
N ASN A 145 -8.27 11.62 18.17
CA ASN A 145 -9.66 11.26 17.86
C ASN A 145 -9.80 9.72 17.76
N GLU A 146 -11.00 9.22 17.49
CA GLU A 146 -11.25 7.77 17.46
C GLU A 146 -10.70 7.06 16.21
N GLY A 147 -10.35 7.80 15.15
CA GLY A 147 -10.09 7.29 13.81
C GLY A 147 -11.37 6.86 13.11
N GLY A 148 -11.24 5.95 12.14
CA GLY A 148 -12.38 5.34 11.46
C GLY A 148 -12.66 5.86 10.05
N GLY A 149 -11.86 6.80 9.56
CA GLY A 149 -11.99 7.36 8.21
C GLY A 149 -13.08 8.42 8.07
N VAL A 150 -13.37 8.80 6.84
CA VAL A 150 -14.38 9.81 6.50
C VAL A 150 -15.69 9.16 6.01
N ALA A 151 -16.71 9.15 6.88
CA ALA A 151 -18.02 8.59 6.56
C ALA A 151 -18.68 9.22 5.31
N ALA A 152 -18.39 10.49 5.00
CA ALA A 152 -18.90 11.17 3.81
C ALA A 152 -18.29 10.61 2.50
N GLU A 153 -17.13 9.97 2.58
CA GLU A 153 -16.43 9.30 1.48
C GLU A 153 -16.77 7.81 1.40
N GLY A 154 -17.68 7.34 2.27
CA GLY A 154 -18.13 5.95 2.34
C GLY A 154 -17.20 5.05 3.15
N GLU A 155 -16.30 5.64 3.93
CA GLU A 155 -15.38 4.92 4.80
C GLU A 155 -16.03 4.51 6.13
N ASP A 156 -15.71 3.29 6.56
CA ASP A 156 -16.11 2.70 7.84
C ASP A 156 -14.99 1.75 8.29
N LEU A 157 -14.07 2.28 9.10
CA LEU A 157 -12.89 1.56 9.55
C LEU A 157 -12.93 1.30 11.06
N GLU A 158 -12.56 0.10 11.46
CA GLU A 158 -12.26 -0.24 12.84
C GLU A 158 -10.76 -0.07 13.10
N VAL A 159 -10.38 0.73 14.09
CA VAL A 159 -8.98 0.87 14.51
C VAL A 159 -8.58 -0.29 15.42
N LEU A 160 -7.46 -0.94 15.12
CA LEU A 160 -6.92 -2.10 15.81
C LEU A 160 -5.53 -1.80 16.35
N GLU A 161 -5.38 -1.76 17.67
CA GLU A 161 -4.06 -1.78 18.32
C GLU A 161 -3.75 -3.21 18.77
N LEU A 162 -2.66 -3.79 18.26
CA LEU A 162 -2.28 -5.18 18.52
C LEU A 162 -0.81 -5.29 18.90
N PRO A 163 -0.41 -6.20 19.81
CA PRO A 163 0.99 -6.54 20.00
C PRO A 163 1.60 -7.04 18.67
N LEU A 164 2.81 -6.59 18.33
CA LEU A 164 3.47 -6.97 17.07
C LEU A 164 3.53 -8.51 16.90
N ALA A 165 3.80 -9.23 17.98
CA ALA A 165 3.84 -10.69 17.96
C ALA A 165 2.50 -11.32 17.55
N GLN A 166 1.37 -10.73 17.97
CA GLN A 166 0.03 -11.18 17.57
C GLN A 166 -0.25 -10.86 16.11
N ALA A 167 0.12 -9.67 15.63
CA ALA A 167 -0.03 -9.29 14.23
C ALA A 167 0.78 -10.23 13.30
N LEU A 168 2.03 -10.56 13.65
CA LEU A 168 2.84 -11.53 12.91
C LEU A 168 2.25 -12.93 12.93
N GLN A 169 1.63 -13.34 14.04
CA GLN A 169 0.94 -14.61 14.12
C GLN A 169 -0.33 -14.63 13.25
N ALA A 170 -1.06 -13.52 13.19
CA ALA A 170 -2.22 -13.35 12.34
C ALA A 170 -1.86 -13.41 10.83
N VAL A 171 -0.69 -12.93 10.43
CA VAL A 171 -0.14 -13.15 9.07
C VAL A 171 0.04 -14.65 8.80
N ARG A 172 0.68 -15.38 9.73
CA ARG A 172 0.93 -16.84 9.56
C ARG A 172 -0.36 -17.65 9.48
N GLN A 173 -1.40 -17.22 10.17
CA GLN A 173 -2.71 -17.89 10.20
C GLN A 173 -3.58 -17.54 8.99
N GLY A 174 -3.20 -16.55 8.18
CA GLY A 174 -4.00 -16.06 7.06
C GLY A 174 -5.17 -15.16 7.48
N THR A 175 -5.13 -14.60 8.69
CA THR A 175 -6.08 -13.56 9.12
C THR A 175 -5.67 -12.19 8.57
N ILE A 176 -4.37 -11.91 8.49
CA ILE A 176 -3.82 -10.75 7.77
C ILE A 176 -3.30 -11.25 6.42
N VAL A 177 -3.94 -10.83 5.34
CA VAL A 177 -3.64 -11.27 3.96
C VAL A 177 -3.41 -10.10 2.99
N ASP A 178 -3.14 -8.92 3.53
CA ASP A 178 -2.83 -7.73 2.75
C ASP A 178 -1.31 -7.55 2.57
N ALA A 179 -0.86 -7.40 1.33
CA ALA A 179 0.56 -7.42 0.98
C ALA A 179 1.35 -6.27 1.62
N LYS A 180 0.85 -5.04 1.53
CA LYS A 180 1.54 -3.86 2.10
C LYS A 180 1.67 -3.96 3.62
N THR A 181 0.65 -4.48 4.28
CA THR A 181 0.62 -4.73 5.73
C THR A 181 1.60 -5.81 6.14
N ILE A 182 1.61 -6.95 5.44
CA ILE A 182 2.58 -8.03 5.68
C ILE A 182 4.01 -7.51 5.53
N MET A 183 4.29 -6.71 4.49
CA MET A 183 5.61 -6.14 4.26
C MET A 183 6.07 -5.23 5.40
N LEU A 184 5.19 -4.35 5.91
CA LEU A 184 5.55 -3.46 7.03
C LEU A 184 5.72 -4.19 8.35
N LEU A 185 4.84 -5.14 8.67
CA LEU A 185 4.97 -5.97 9.87
C LEU A 185 6.28 -6.76 9.86
N GLN A 186 6.64 -7.34 8.71
CA GLN A 186 7.91 -8.04 8.55
C GLN A 186 9.10 -7.09 8.60
N PHE A 187 9.02 -5.91 7.98
CA PHE A 187 10.07 -4.90 8.04
C PHE A 187 10.38 -4.49 9.48
N VAL A 188 9.35 -4.15 10.25
CA VAL A 188 9.46 -3.76 11.66
C VAL A 188 10.10 -4.87 12.49
N ALA A 189 9.69 -6.12 12.27
CA ALA A 189 10.25 -7.27 12.97
C ALA A 189 11.71 -7.56 12.60
N LEU A 190 12.06 -7.51 11.31
CA LEU A 190 13.41 -7.80 10.81
C LEU A 190 14.43 -6.74 11.24
N ASN A 191 14.02 -5.48 11.30
CA ASN A 191 14.86 -4.36 11.72
C ASN A 191 14.82 -4.11 13.23
N ARG A 192 14.07 -4.93 13.98
CA ARG A 192 13.99 -4.85 15.44
C ARG A 192 13.59 -3.45 15.93
N ILE A 193 12.69 -2.80 15.20
CA ILE A 193 12.31 -1.40 15.45
C ILE A 193 11.69 -1.22 16.85
N LEU A 194 10.99 -2.23 17.34
CA LEU A 194 10.39 -2.19 18.68
C LEU A 194 11.39 -2.53 19.79
N GLU A 195 12.60 -3.01 19.49
CA GLU A 195 13.63 -3.21 20.50
C GLU A 195 14.22 -1.84 20.89
N GLU A 196 14.56 -1.65 22.16
CA GLU A 196 15.27 -0.45 22.61
C GLU A 196 16.64 -0.38 21.91
N GLU A 197 17.04 0.82 21.47
CA GLU A 197 18.42 1.04 21.02
C GLU A 197 19.36 0.76 22.20
N ARG A 198 20.22 -0.24 22.02
CA ARG A 198 21.25 -0.62 23.00
C ARG A 198 22.41 0.35 23.05
#